data_AF-A0A924Z4D8-F1
#
_entry.id   AF-A0A924Z4D8-F1
#
_cell.length_a   1.000
_cell.length_b   1.000
_cell.length_c   1.000
_cell.angle_alpha   90.00
_cell.angle_beta   90.00
_cell.angle_gamma   90.00
#
_symmetry.space_group_name_H-M   'P 1'
#
loop_
_entity.id
_entity.type
_entity.pdbx_description
1 polymer ?
#
loop_
_entity_poly.entity_id
_entity_poly.type
_entity_poly.pdbx_seq_one_letter_code
_entity_poly.pdbx_strand_id
1 'polypeptide(L)'
;MKVLNLCCGNGHGFEGWFASEEDFLGQTERGAIECPLCSDQAITRLPSAPRLNLSGARPPAAAAAAAATASVSAASAPAAGPTAAALDAMRPKTVRPGGKDTGDGGGHLP
;
A
#
# COMPACT_ATOMS: atom_id res chain seq x y z
N MET A 1 6.15 22.53 7.37
CA MET A 1 4.90 21.73 7.40
C MET A 1 5.26 20.28 7.15
N LYS A 2 4.96 19.39 8.09
CA LYS A 2 5.28 17.96 8.07
C LYS A 2 4.01 17.15 8.29
N VAL A 3 3.76 16.18 7.42
CA VAL A 3 2.67 15.20 7.60
C VAL A 3 3.26 13.99 8.31
N LEU A 4 2.64 13.59 9.41
CA LEU A 4 3.02 12.42 10.19
C LEU A 4 1.86 11.41 10.19
N ASN A 5 2.20 10.13 10.03
CA ASN A 5 1.27 9.04 10.25
C ASN A 5 1.24 8.71 11.75
N LEU A 6 0.05 8.71 12.34
CA LEU A 6 -0.21 8.56 13.76
C LEU A 6 -1.16 7.39 14.02
N CYS A 7 -1.09 6.81 15.21
CA CYS A 7 -2.01 5.78 15.70
C CYS A 7 -2.29 5.99 17.18
N CYS A 8 -3.55 5.87 17.58
CA CYS A 8 -3.94 5.90 18.99
C CYS A 8 -3.74 4.56 19.68
N GLY A 9 -3.90 4.49 21.02
CA GLY A 9 -3.82 3.24 21.78
C GLY A 9 -4.83 2.17 21.35
N ASN A 10 -5.94 2.58 20.73
CA ASN A 10 -6.97 1.69 20.19
C ASN A 10 -6.67 1.16 18.77
N GLY A 11 -5.55 1.52 18.16
CA GLY A 11 -5.16 1.02 16.84
C GLY A 11 -5.72 1.79 15.64
N HIS A 12 -6.39 2.94 15.84
CA HIS A 12 -6.86 3.77 14.73
C HIS A 12 -5.73 4.61 14.16
N GLY A 13 -5.45 4.41 12.87
CA GLY A 13 -4.49 5.22 12.11
C GLY A 13 -5.11 6.52 11.60
N PHE A 14 -4.38 7.63 11.72
CA PHE A 14 -4.76 8.92 11.16
C PHE A 14 -3.52 9.76 10.82
N GLU A 15 -3.69 10.83 10.06
CA GLU A 15 -2.59 11.72 9.66
C GLU A 15 -2.72 13.07 10.35
N GLY A 16 -1.60 13.61 10.83
CA GLY A 16 -1.52 14.92 11.47
C GLY A 16 -0.55 15.85 10.75
N TRP A 17 -0.93 17.13 10.66
CA TRP A 17 -0.16 18.18 10.01
C TRP A 17 0.50 19.07 11.07
N PHE A 18 1.82 19.00 11.16
CA PHE A 18 2.59 19.72 12.18
C PHE A 18 3.55 20.72 11.56
N ALA A 19 3.92 21.76 12.30
CA ALA A 19 4.91 22.72 11.82
C ALA A 19 6.29 22.05 11.64
N SER A 20 6.69 21.28 12.67
CA SER A 20 7.96 20.57 12.83
C SER A 20 7.77 19.30 13.67
N GLU A 21 8.83 18.50 13.86
CA GLU A 21 8.78 17.30 14.73
C GLU A 21 8.76 17.65 16.23
N GLU A 22 9.52 18.67 16.66
CA GLU A 22 9.43 19.17 18.05
C GLU A 22 8.01 19.65 18.40
N ASP A 23 7.28 20.24 17.45
CA ASP A 23 5.91 20.71 17.65
C ASP A 23 4.96 19.52 17.92
N PHE A 24 5.10 18.43 17.18
CA PHE A 24 4.37 17.19 17.44
C PHE A 24 4.67 16.63 18.85
N LEU A 25 5.95 16.58 19.24
CA LEU A 25 6.34 16.10 20.57
C LEU A 25 5.74 16.98 21.67
N GLY A 26 5.89 18.30 21.55
CA GLY A 26 5.36 19.24 22.53
C GLY A 26 3.84 19.25 22.63
N GLN A 27 3.12 19.02 21.53
CA GLN A 27 1.67 18.86 21.54
C GLN A 27 1.24 17.51 22.15
N THR A 28 1.98 16.43 21.89
CA THR A 28 1.73 15.10 22.48
C THR A 28 1.94 15.12 23.99
N GLU A 29 3.04 15.71 24.47
CA GLU A 29 3.33 15.84 25.91
C GLU A 29 2.27 16.64 26.68
N ARG A 30 1.60 17.58 25.99
CA ARG A 30 0.50 18.37 26.57
C ARG A 30 -0.87 17.71 26.45
N GLY A 31 -0.99 16.60 25.73
CA GLY A 31 -2.28 15.97 25.42
C GLY A 31 -3.15 16.80 24.46
N ALA A 32 -2.54 17.65 23.62
CA ALA A 32 -3.26 18.49 22.68
C ALA A 32 -3.71 17.74 21.40
N ILE A 33 -3.26 16.50 21.23
CA ILE A 33 -3.56 15.65 20.08
C ILE A 33 -4.46 14.51 20.55
N GLU A 34 -5.62 14.38 19.92
CA GLU A 34 -6.57 13.30 20.19
C GLU A 34 -6.92 12.53 18.91
N CYS A 35 -7.29 11.26 19.07
CA CYS A 35 -7.78 10.44 17.99
C CYS A 35 -9.17 10.93 17.54
N PRO A 36 -9.41 11.26 16.26
CA PRO A 36 -10.72 11.71 15.80
C PRO A 36 -11.80 10.62 15.80
N LEU A 37 -11.43 9.36 16.05
CA LEU A 37 -12.37 8.23 16.10
C LEU A 37 -12.82 7.87 17.51
N CYS A 38 -11.96 8.08 18.52
CA CYS A 38 -12.21 7.63 19.89
C CYS A 38 -11.81 8.62 20.97
N SER A 39 -11.32 9.81 20.61
CA SER A 39 -10.80 10.86 21.51
C SER A 39 -9.72 10.37 22.48
N ASP A 40 -9.02 9.29 22.12
CA ASP A 40 -7.89 8.80 22.88
C ASP A 40 -6.67 9.69 22.64
N GLN A 41 -5.98 10.08 23.71
CA GLN A 41 -4.81 10.95 23.67
C GLN A 41 -3.49 10.16 23.66
N ALA A 42 -3.54 8.82 23.75
CA ALA A 42 -2.35 7.98 23.67
C ALA A 42 -1.92 7.81 22.21
N ILE A 43 -1.33 8.87 21.65
CA ILE A 43 -0.92 8.92 20.24
C ILE A 43 0.54 8.52 20.07
N THR A 44 0.79 7.61 19.14
CA THR A 44 2.12 7.17 18.73
C THR A 44 2.34 7.41 17.24
N ARG A 45 3.56 7.76 16.86
CA ARG A 45 3.93 8.00 15.46
C ARG A 45 4.33 6.69 14.80
N LEU A 46 3.74 6.39 13.64
CA LEU A 46 4.17 5.25 12.84
C LEU A 46 5.36 5.63 11.95
N PRO A 47 6.37 4.76 11.84
CA PRO A 47 7.36 4.90 10.80
C PRO A 47 6.64 4.81 9.44
N SER A 48 6.91 5.76 8.54
CA SER A 48 6.44 5.68 7.16
C SER A 48 7.20 4.55 6.47
N ALA A 49 6.66 3.34 6.54
CA ALA A 49 7.31 2.18 5.95
C ALA A 49 7.38 2.38 4.42
N PRO A 50 8.57 2.32 3.80
CA PRO A 50 8.64 2.10 2.37
C PRO A 50 7.95 0.74 2.11
N ARG A 51 6.95 0.70 1.22
CA ARG A 51 6.31 -0.58 0.85
C ARG A 51 7.36 -1.50 0.26
N LEU A 52 7.91 -2.39 1.09
CA LEU A 52 8.68 -3.53 0.64
C LEU A 52 7.66 -4.53 0.10
N ASN A 53 7.58 -4.65 -1.22
CA ASN A 53 6.73 -5.66 -1.88
C ASN A 53 7.31 -7.05 -1.58
N LEU A 54 6.90 -7.70 -0.50
CA LEU A 54 7.20 -9.13 -0.24
C LEU A 54 6.31 -10.03 -1.10
N SER A 55 6.33 -9.85 -2.42
CA SER A 55 5.84 -10.86 -3.37
C SER A 55 6.99 -11.81 -3.68
N GLY A 56 7.30 -12.74 -2.77
CA GLY A 56 8.35 -13.74 -3.02
C GLY A 56 8.84 -14.56 -1.84
N ALA A 57 8.44 -14.27 -0.60
CA ALA A 57 8.82 -15.11 0.53
C ALA A 57 7.92 -16.36 0.59
N ARG A 58 8.24 -17.35 -0.26
CA ARG A 58 7.85 -18.75 0.00
C ARG A 58 8.36 -19.09 1.42
N PRO A 59 7.51 -19.59 2.33
CA PRO A 59 7.99 -20.00 3.65
C PRO A 59 9.07 -21.08 3.44
N PRO A 60 10.22 -21.01 4.13
CA PRO A 60 11.15 -22.13 4.12
C PRO A 60 10.39 -23.32 4.68
N ALA A 61 10.20 -24.33 3.83
CA ALA A 61 9.63 -25.60 4.22
C ALA A 61 10.43 -26.12 5.42
N ALA A 62 9.70 -26.46 6.48
CA ALA A 62 10.25 -27.03 7.69
C ALA A 62 11.18 -28.21 7.34
N ALA A 63 12.48 -28.04 7.56
CA ALA A 63 13.43 -29.14 7.56
C ALA A 63 13.37 -29.80 8.94
N ALA A 64 12.36 -30.67 9.12
CA ALA A 64 12.42 -31.72 10.13
C ALA A 64 13.28 -32.87 9.59
N ALA A 65 14.07 -33.44 10.50
CA ALA A 65 15.19 -34.35 10.31
C ALA A 65 14.92 -35.61 9.48
N ALA A 66 15.96 -36.12 8.82
CA ALA A 66 16.52 -37.46 9.10
C ALA A 66 17.72 -37.76 8.18
N ALA A 67 18.76 -38.34 8.78
CA ALA A 67 19.83 -39.03 8.09
C ALA A 67 19.28 -40.19 7.24
N ALA A 68 19.84 -40.39 6.04
CA ALA A 68 20.29 -41.69 5.55
C ALA A 68 20.83 -41.60 4.12
N THR A 69 21.78 -42.48 3.88
CA THR A 69 22.60 -42.75 2.71
C THR A 69 21.87 -43.13 1.43
N ALA A 70 22.45 -42.65 0.32
CA ALA A 70 22.71 -43.33 -0.95
C ALA A 70 21.57 -43.81 -1.87
N SER A 71 21.84 -43.52 -3.15
CA SER A 71 21.64 -44.37 -4.34
C SER A 71 20.48 -44.09 -5.31
N VAL A 72 20.94 -43.86 -6.55
CA VAL A 72 20.35 -44.13 -7.89
C VAL A 72 19.08 -43.34 -8.27
N SER A 73 18.84 -42.88 -9.51
CA SER A 73 19.48 -43.07 -10.80
C SER A 73 19.08 -41.90 -11.70
N ALA A 74 19.97 -41.53 -12.63
CA ALA A 74 19.65 -40.76 -13.81
C ALA A 74 18.65 -41.52 -14.72
N ALA A 75 17.77 -40.75 -15.41
CA ALA A 75 16.99 -41.05 -16.62
C ALA A 75 15.69 -40.20 -16.55
N SER A 76 15.27 -39.35 -17.48
CA SER A 76 15.61 -39.18 -18.89
C SER A 76 15.15 -37.78 -19.35
N ALA A 77 15.95 -37.14 -20.20
CA ALA A 77 15.47 -36.21 -21.24
C ALA A 77 14.92 -37.06 -22.43
N PRO A 78 14.21 -36.54 -23.48
CA PRO A 78 14.41 -35.20 -24.02
C PRO A 78 13.21 -34.51 -24.74
N ALA A 79 13.53 -33.29 -25.16
CA ALA A 79 13.30 -32.74 -26.49
C ALA A 79 12.01 -31.95 -26.82
N ALA A 80 12.32 -30.84 -27.52
CA ALA A 80 11.59 -30.19 -28.60
C ALA A 80 10.56 -29.12 -28.21
N GLY A 81 10.95 -27.85 -28.46
CA GLY A 81 10.13 -26.63 -28.34
C GLY A 81 9.12 -26.47 -29.49
N PRO A 82 8.93 -25.28 -30.11
CA PRO A 82 9.41 -23.95 -29.76
C PRO A 82 8.32 -22.85 -29.84
N THR A 83 8.80 -21.60 -29.78
CA THR A 83 8.24 -20.38 -30.39
C THR A 83 7.21 -19.53 -29.62
N ALA A 84 7.77 -18.43 -29.12
CA ALA A 84 7.12 -17.14 -28.94
C ALA A 84 6.26 -16.73 -30.14
N ALA A 85 4.98 -16.45 -29.91
CA ALA A 85 4.16 -15.51 -30.65
C ALA A 85 2.72 -15.54 -30.12
N ALA A 86 2.38 -14.63 -29.20
CA ALA A 86 1.01 -14.15 -29.05
C ALA A 86 1.01 -12.89 -28.18
N LEU A 87 1.31 -11.77 -28.83
CA LEU A 87 0.86 -10.44 -28.41
C LEU A 87 -0.67 -10.48 -28.28
N ASP A 88 -1.18 -10.53 -27.04
CA ASP A 88 -2.62 -10.50 -26.77
C ASP A 88 -3.15 -9.09 -26.98
N ALA A 89 -3.69 -8.91 -28.18
CA ALA A 89 -4.49 -7.79 -28.58
C ALA A 89 -5.88 -7.92 -27.94
N MET A 90 -6.14 -7.20 -26.86
CA MET A 90 -7.52 -6.83 -26.51
C MET A 90 -7.58 -5.54 -25.68
N ARG A 91 -7.47 -4.39 -26.35
CA ARG A 91 -7.91 -3.08 -25.79
C ARG A 91 -9.35 -2.82 -26.22
N PRO A 92 -10.37 -2.98 -25.36
CA PRO A 92 -11.69 -2.49 -25.69
C PRO A 92 -11.80 -0.97 -25.47
N LYS A 93 -11.99 -0.29 -26.61
CA LYS A 93 -13.06 0.69 -26.88
C LYS A 93 -13.13 1.94 -25.98
N THR A 94 -12.45 2.97 -26.47
CA THR A 94 -12.82 4.38 -26.29
C THR A 94 -14.33 4.58 -26.44
N VAL A 95 -14.96 5.14 -25.40
CA VAL A 95 -16.23 5.85 -25.52
C VAL A 95 -15.97 7.35 -25.31
N ARG A 96 -16.14 8.13 -26.37
CA ARG A 96 -16.58 9.53 -26.34
C ARG A 96 -17.81 9.53 -27.24
N PRO A 97 -18.93 10.17 -26.89
CA PRO A 97 -19.02 11.61 -27.13
C PRO A 97 -20.04 12.38 -26.24
N GLY A 98 -20.06 13.70 -26.44
CA GLY A 98 -21.17 14.60 -26.10
C GLY A 98 -20.84 15.52 -24.92
N GLY A 99 -20.82 16.83 -25.02
CA GLY A 99 -21.41 17.72 -26.01
C GLY A 99 -22.07 18.88 -25.27
N LYS A 100 -21.28 19.94 -25.03
CA LYS A 100 -21.66 21.36 -24.93
C LYS A 100 -23.04 21.70 -24.32
N ASP A 101 -23.01 22.23 -23.10
CA ASP A 101 -23.98 23.19 -22.61
C ASP A 101 -23.24 24.42 -22.05
N THR A 102 -23.34 25.50 -22.82
CA THR A 102 -22.99 26.85 -22.39
C THR A 102 -24.20 27.37 -21.63
N GLY A 103 -24.08 27.51 -20.32
CA GLY A 103 -25.06 28.15 -19.45
C GLY A 103 -24.47 29.40 -18.82
N ASP A 104 -24.37 30.46 -19.61
CA ASP A 104 -24.27 31.83 -19.13
C ASP A 104 -25.57 32.14 -18.39
N GLY A 105 -25.47 32.30 -17.08
CA GLY A 105 -26.59 32.60 -16.18
C GLY A 105 -26.26 33.82 -15.34
N GLY A 106 -26.08 34.96 -16.01
CA GLY A 106 -26.11 36.26 -15.35
C GLY A 106 -27.44 36.45 -14.60
N GLY A 107 -27.35 36.82 -13.33
CA GLY A 107 -28.50 37.01 -12.46
C GLY A 107 -28.15 37.89 -11.27
N HIS A 108 -27.73 39.12 -11.58
CA HIS A 108 -27.82 40.28 -10.69
C HIS A 108 -29.26 40.43 -10.17
N LEU A 109 -29.45 40.71 -8.88
CA LEU A 109 -30.64 41.34 -8.26
C LEU A 109 -30.50 41.33 -6.72
N PRO A 110 -31.18 42.25 -6.02
CA PRO A 110 -31.04 43.71 -6.02
C PRO A 110 -30.15 44.24 -4.87
#